data_AF-A0A1X6MVE2-F1
#
_entry.id   AF-A0A1X6MVE2-F1
#
_cell.length_a   1.000
_cell.length_b   1.000
_cell.length_c   1.000
_cell.angle_alpha   90.00
_cell.angle_beta   90.00
_cell.angle_gamma   90.00
#
_symmetry.space_group_name_H-M   'P 1'
#
loop_
_entity.id
_entity.type
_entity.pdbx_description
1 polymer ?
#
loop_
_entity_poly.entity_id
_entity_poly.type
_entity_poly.pdbx_seq_one_letter_code
_entity_poly.pdbx_strand_id
1 'polypeptide(L)'
;MNMLVRSATRALSLRTSGQRFLHASPYRLNQAGGFTNMLEGGPAPAVQVKTITPDGIQLADGLVIPSACIFLDGKVFLWDVPEKQWEGWDKKHFEIFEMVVPKPGETWTLLLLHNVSNYSLPPVEILLLGTGKTVSFVPPALRQYLNQTGIQVDVMSTWNACSTYNLLTEEGRRVAAALLPLTARSWSRVSE
;
A
#
# COMPACT_ATOMS: atom_id res chain seq x y z
N MET A 1 38.48 -67.97 -18.45
CA MET A 1 37.74 -68.76 -19.44
C MET A 1 36.26 -68.40 -19.30
N ASN A 2 35.50 -67.92 -20.29
CA ASN A 2 35.59 -68.07 -21.74
C ASN A 2 35.15 -66.80 -22.48
N MET A 3 35.86 -66.54 -23.58
CA MET A 3 35.46 -65.71 -24.71
C MET A 3 34.32 -66.36 -25.52
N LEU A 4 33.62 -65.49 -26.29
CA LEU A 4 33.25 -65.57 -27.72
C LEU A 4 31.79 -65.14 -27.91
N VAL A 5 31.32 -64.43 -28.96
CA VAL A 5 31.82 -63.58 -30.07
C VAL A 5 30.60 -63.36 -30.98
N ARG A 6 30.69 -62.36 -31.88
CA ARG A 6 29.84 -62.05 -33.07
C ARG A 6 28.68 -61.07 -32.84
N SER A 7 28.31 -60.14 -33.73
CA SER A 7 28.85 -59.38 -34.87
C SER A 7 27.60 -58.90 -35.65
N ALA A 8 27.70 -57.72 -36.30
CA ALA A 8 26.87 -57.18 -37.39
C ALA A 8 25.54 -56.46 -37.01
N THR A 9 25.01 -55.42 -37.69
CA THR A 9 25.48 -54.42 -38.68
C THR A 9 24.38 -53.34 -38.84
N ARG A 10 24.78 -52.06 -38.92
CA ARG A 10 24.14 -50.82 -39.49
C ARG A 10 22.71 -50.33 -39.11
N ALA A 11 22.74 -49.08 -38.61
CA ALA A 11 22.09 -47.84 -39.09
C ALA A 11 20.57 -47.65 -39.01
N LEU A 12 20.13 -46.67 -38.19
CA LEU A 12 19.53 -45.43 -38.70
C LEU A 12 19.53 -44.32 -37.62
N SER A 13 19.67 -43.08 -38.08
CA SER A 13 19.62 -41.81 -37.36
C SER A 13 18.28 -41.58 -36.66
N LEU A 14 18.28 -40.92 -35.48
CA LEU A 14 17.55 -39.67 -35.19
C LEU A 14 17.84 -39.20 -33.75
N ARG A 15 18.07 -37.90 -33.62
CA ARG A 15 18.41 -37.19 -32.38
C ARG A 15 17.23 -37.15 -31.42
N THR A 16 17.41 -37.43 -30.13
CA THR A 16 16.45 -37.07 -29.08
C THR A 16 17.13 -36.61 -27.78
N SER A 17 16.94 -35.31 -27.52
CA SER A 17 16.72 -34.63 -26.25
C SER A 17 17.30 -35.24 -24.96
N GLY A 18 18.32 -34.58 -24.40
CA GLY A 18 18.68 -34.73 -22.99
C GLY A 18 17.59 -34.18 -22.09
N GLN A 19 17.14 -35.00 -21.14
CA GLN A 19 16.20 -34.60 -20.10
C GLN A 19 16.79 -33.47 -19.25
N ARG A 20 16.14 -32.31 -19.27
CA ARG A 20 16.21 -31.32 -18.19
C ARG A 20 14.89 -31.39 -17.45
N PHE A 21 14.96 -31.63 -16.15
CA PHE A 21 13.82 -31.62 -15.25
C PHE A 21 13.07 -30.29 -15.38
N LEU A 22 11.78 -30.37 -15.70
CA LEU A 22 10.89 -29.23 -15.78
C LEU A 22 10.59 -28.75 -14.36
N HIS A 23 11.22 -27.66 -13.94
CA HIS A 23 10.73 -26.89 -12.79
C HIS A 23 9.66 -25.92 -13.28
N ALA A 24 8.42 -26.40 -13.36
CA ALA A 24 7.25 -25.54 -13.48
C ALA A 24 6.84 -25.10 -12.06
N SER A 25 7.26 -23.90 -11.63
CA SER A 25 6.49 -23.22 -10.59
C SER A 25 5.14 -22.87 -11.21
N PRO A 26 4.01 -23.27 -10.61
CA PRO A 26 2.72 -22.89 -11.13
C PRO A 26 2.54 -21.39 -10.86
N TYR A 27 2.75 -20.56 -11.88
CA TYR A 27 2.10 -19.26 -11.96
C TYR A 27 0.59 -19.55 -12.09
N ARG A 28 -0.12 -19.52 -10.96
CA ARG A 28 -1.58 -19.63 -10.99
C ARG A 28 -2.16 -18.39 -11.64
N LEU A 29 -2.80 -18.67 -12.77
CA LEU A 29 -3.73 -17.88 -13.56
C LEU A 29 -4.20 -16.56 -12.92
N ASN A 30 -3.81 -15.49 -13.60
CA ASN A 30 -4.61 -14.30 -13.77
C ASN A 30 -5.98 -14.70 -14.33
N GLN A 31 -7.06 -14.41 -13.62
CA GLN A 31 -8.38 -14.23 -14.22
C GLN A 31 -9.15 -13.08 -13.53
N ALA A 32 -9.16 -11.97 -14.26
CA ALA A 32 -10.13 -10.89 -14.29
C ALA A 32 -10.12 -9.84 -13.16
N GLY A 33 -9.44 -8.71 -13.43
CA GLY A 33 -9.91 -7.40 -12.99
C GLY A 33 -8.88 -6.41 -12.41
N GLY A 34 -7.59 -6.73 -12.37
CA GLY A 34 -6.55 -5.79 -11.93
C GLY A 34 -5.80 -5.22 -13.14
N PHE A 35 -5.70 -3.90 -13.24
CA PHE A 35 -4.91 -3.24 -14.28
C PHE A 35 -3.47 -3.76 -14.26
N THR A 36 -3.04 -4.44 -15.32
CA THR A 36 -1.64 -4.84 -15.49
C THR A 36 -0.84 -3.59 -15.81
N ASN A 37 0.06 -3.18 -14.92
CA ASN A 37 0.96 -2.06 -15.19
C ASN A 37 1.90 -2.44 -16.35
N MET A 38 1.63 -1.93 -17.55
CA MET A 38 2.40 -2.24 -18.77
C MET A 38 3.68 -1.40 -18.91
N LEU A 39 3.98 -0.51 -17.95
CA LEU A 39 5.09 0.45 -18.01
C LEU A 39 6.20 0.23 -16.97
N GLU A 40 6.13 -0.78 -16.10
CA GLU A 40 6.94 -0.77 -14.87
C GLU A 40 8.20 -1.65 -14.90
N GLY A 41 9.36 -1.02 -14.74
CA GLY A 41 10.64 -1.63 -14.36
C GLY A 41 10.99 -1.41 -12.87
N GLY A 42 10.01 -1.04 -12.05
CA GLY A 42 10.13 -0.78 -10.61
C GLY A 42 9.32 -1.78 -9.76
N PRO A 43 9.57 -1.86 -8.45
CA PRO A 43 8.80 -2.73 -7.56
C PRO A 43 7.39 -2.17 -7.38
N ALA A 44 6.37 -2.96 -7.76
CA ALA A 44 4.97 -2.63 -7.52
C ALA A 44 4.75 -2.30 -6.02
N PRO A 45 3.98 -1.26 -5.69
CA PRO A 45 3.78 -0.89 -4.30
C PRO A 45 3.11 -2.01 -3.51
N ALA A 46 3.64 -2.28 -2.31
CA ALA A 46 3.24 -3.42 -1.50
C ALA A 46 1.75 -3.42 -1.09
N VAL A 47 1.09 -2.26 -1.12
CA VAL A 47 -0.32 -2.11 -0.76
C VAL A 47 -1.02 -1.19 -1.75
N GLN A 48 -1.98 -1.77 -2.49
CA GLN A 48 -2.88 -1.06 -3.40
C GLN A 48 -4.34 -1.27 -2.99
N VAL A 49 -5.16 -0.23 -3.20
CA VAL A 49 -6.61 -0.33 -2.99
C VAL A 49 -7.27 -0.92 -4.24
N LYS A 50 -8.01 -2.01 -4.09
CA LYS A 50 -8.75 -2.63 -5.20
C LYS A 50 -10.09 -1.94 -5.43
N THR A 51 -10.87 -1.78 -4.37
CA THR A 51 -12.21 -1.19 -4.44
C THR A 51 -12.66 -0.71 -3.06
N ILE A 52 -13.72 0.09 -3.03
CA ILE A 52 -14.39 0.48 -1.79
C ILE A 52 -15.81 -0.07 -1.82
N THR A 53 -16.18 -0.77 -0.76
CA THR A 53 -17.52 -1.32 -0.58
C THR A 53 -18.17 -0.66 0.64
N PRO A 54 -19.50 -0.84 0.83
CA PRO A 54 -20.15 -0.44 2.07
C PRO A 54 -19.57 -1.13 3.31
N ASP A 55 -18.91 -2.28 3.13
CA ASP A 55 -18.28 -3.07 4.19
C ASP A 55 -16.87 -2.63 4.54
N GLY A 56 -16.22 -1.85 3.69
CA GLY A 56 -14.87 -1.36 3.93
C GLY A 56 -14.05 -1.10 2.67
N ILE A 57 -12.77 -0.80 2.88
CA ILE A 57 -11.78 -0.64 1.82
C ILE A 57 -11.17 -2.01 1.56
N GLN A 58 -11.32 -2.51 0.33
CA GLN A 58 -10.75 -3.77 -0.09
C GLN A 58 -9.40 -3.53 -0.75
N LEU A 59 -8.37 -4.19 -0.23
CA LEU A 59 -7.01 -4.19 -0.77
C LEU A 59 -6.87 -5.19 -1.93
N ALA A 60 -5.78 -5.06 -2.69
CA ALA A 60 -5.46 -5.94 -3.82
C ALA A 60 -5.30 -7.41 -3.42
N ASP A 61 -4.83 -7.68 -2.20
CA ASP A 61 -4.70 -9.03 -1.62
C ASP A 61 -6.05 -9.65 -1.17
N GLY A 62 -7.13 -8.86 -1.21
CA GLY A 62 -8.47 -9.27 -0.79
C GLY A 62 -8.82 -8.91 0.65
N LEU A 63 -7.90 -8.38 1.45
CA LEU A 63 -8.19 -7.91 2.81
C LEU A 63 -9.20 -6.76 2.76
N VAL A 64 -10.21 -6.81 3.64
CA VAL A 64 -11.21 -5.74 3.78
C VAL A 64 -10.99 -5.04 5.11
N ILE A 65 -10.76 -3.74 5.04
CA ILE A 65 -10.60 -2.87 6.21
C ILE A 65 -11.94 -2.14 6.43
N PRO A 66 -12.70 -2.51 7.47
CA PRO A 66 -14.05 -1.97 7.68
C PRO A 66 -14.07 -0.58 8.35
N SER A 67 -12.91 -0.08 8.77
CA SER A 67 -12.76 1.10 9.62
C SER A 67 -11.94 2.19 8.93
N ALA A 68 -11.85 3.36 9.56
CA ALA A 68 -10.94 4.39 9.11
C ALA A 68 -9.48 3.91 9.16
N CYS A 69 -8.70 4.29 8.18
CA CYS A 69 -7.32 3.83 8.05
C CYS A 69 -6.42 4.85 7.35
N ILE A 70 -5.12 4.71 7.57
CA ILE A 70 -4.08 5.53 6.96
C ILE A 70 -3.13 4.63 6.16
N PHE A 71 -2.95 4.98 4.90
CA PHE A 71 -1.96 4.40 4.01
C PHE A 71 -0.72 5.28 4.02
N LEU A 72 0.43 4.68 4.33
CA LEU A 72 1.71 5.37 4.40
C LEU A 72 2.83 4.37 4.12
N ASP A 73 3.71 4.69 3.16
CA ASP A 73 4.90 3.89 2.82
C ASP A 73 4.59 2.40 2.59
N GLY A 74 3.49 2.12 1.87
CA GLY A 74 3.07 0.75 1.57
C GLY A 74 2.59 -0.04 2.80
N LYS A 75 2.24 0.64 3.89
CA LYS A 75 1.64 0.06 5.10
C LYS A 75 0.27 0.67 5.34
N VAL A 76 -0.57 -0.07 6.05
CA VAL A 76 -1.89 0.40 6.49
C VAL A 76 -1.97 0.40 8.00
N PHE A 77 -2.38 1.53 8.55
CA PHE A 77 -2.62 1.75 9.96
C PHE A 77 -4.11 1.96 10.20
N LEU A 78 -4.64 1.41 11.28
CA LEU A 78 -6.01 1.73 11.69
C LEU A 78 -6.03 3.13 12.33
N TRP A 79 -7.02 3.92 11.94
CA TRP A 79 -7.22 5.25 12.47
C TRP A 79 -8.38 5.23 13.46
N ASP A 80 -8.06 5.50 14.71
CA ASP A 80 -9.07 5.72 15.75
C ASP A 80 -9.78 7.04 15.47
N VAL A 81 -11.05 6.98 15.07
CA VAL A 81 -11.89 8.14 14.73
C VAL A 81 -13.22 8.03 15.45
N PRO A 82 -13.85 9.15 15.81
CA PRO A 82 -15.20 9.15 16.37
C PRO A 82 -16.22 8.51 15.42
N GLU A 83 -17.27 7.91 16.00
CA GLU A 83 -18.34 7.26 15.24
C GLU A 83 -19.05 8.22 14.29
N LYS A 84 -19.26 9.45 14.74
CA LYS A 84 -19.88 10.47 13.94
C LYS A 84 -18.84 11.33 13.26
N GLN A 85 -19.04 11.53 11.96
CA GLN A 85 -18.18 12.37 11.16
C GLN A 85 -18.14 13.79 11.76
N TRP A 86 -16.94 14.22 12.14
CA TRP A 86 -16.63 15.54 12.72
C TRP A 86 -17.20 15.87 14.10
N GLU A 87 -17.95 14.98 14.75
CA GLU A 87 -18.38 15.14 16.15
C GLU A 87 -17.42 14.37 17.09
N GLY A 88 -17.02 14.96 18.21
CA GLY A 88 -16.16 14.29 19.20
C GLY A 88 -14.67 14.21 18.83
N TRP A 89 -14.26 14.91 17.77
CA TRP A 89 -12.86 15.00 17.38
C TRP A 89 -12.08 15.88 18.35
N ASP A 90 -10.93 15.38 18.77
CA ASP A 90 -9.97 16.07 19.63
C ASP A 90 -8.54 15.82 19.11
N LYS A 91 -7.55 16.41 19.78
CA LYS A 91 -6.16 16.32 19.38
C LYS A 91 -5.64 14.88 19.23
N LYS A 92 -6.11 13.93 20.05
CA LYS A 92 -5.61 12.54 20.05
C LYS A 92 -5.88 11.83 18.71
N HIS A 93 -6.95 12.23 18.03
CA HIS A 93 -7.31 11.68 16.73
C HIS A 93 -6.42 12.25 15.60
N PHE A 94 -5.74 13.37 15.85
CA PHE A 94 -4.88 14.05 14.89
C PHE A 94 -3.41 13.66 15.03
N GLU A 95 -3.01 13.12 16.19
CA GLU A 95 -1.62 12.69 16.48
C GLU A 95 -1.10 11.66 15.48
N ILE A 96 -1.99 10.85 14.90
CA ILE A 96 -1.62 9.88 13.87
C ILE A 96 -0.99 10.54 12.63
N PHE A 97 -1.35 11.80 12.33
CA PHE A 97 -0.74 12.55 11.23
C PHE A 97 0.70 12.97 11.52
N GLU A 98 1.16 12.93 12.77
CA GLU A 98 2.58 13.11 13.07
C GLU A 98 3.44 11.96 12.49
N MET A 99 2.87 10.79 12.22
CA MET A 99 3.58 9.72 11.50
C MET A 99 3.73 10.02 10.01
N VAL A 100 2.78 10.78 9.45
CA VAL A 100 2.79 11.20 8.03
C VAL A 100 3.69 12.42 7.84
N VAL A 101 3.77 13.28 8.86
CA VAL A 101 4.50 14.53 8.85
C VAL A 101 5.84 14.36 9.56
N PRO A 102 6.97 14.31 8.85
CA PRO A 102 8.24 14.50 9.51
C PRO A 102 8.34 15.95 9.99
N LYS A 103 8.38 16.17 11.31
CA LYS A 103 8.58 17.50 11.90
C LYS A 103 9.91 18.10 11.38
N PRO A 104 9.88 19.18 10.58
CA PRO A 104 11.10 19.85 10.14
C PRO A 104 11.69 20.63 11.32
N GLY A 105 12.43 19.95 12.19
CA GLY A 105 13.12 20.58 13.32
C GLY A 105 13.66 19.61 14.37
N GLU A 106 12.92 18.57 14.73
CA GLU A 106 13.32 17.67 15.81
C GLU A 106 14.16 16.49 15.30
N THR A 107 13.84 15.97 14.11
CA THR A 107 14.50 14.77 13.58
C THR A 107 15.82 15.07 12.85
N TRP A 108 15.97 16.27 12.27
CA TRP A 108 17.13 16.60 11.43
C TRP A 108 18.36 16.98 12.25
N THR A 109 18.18 17.64 13.40
CA THR A 109 19.29 18.11 14.24
C THR A 109 20.04 16.94 14.89
N LEU A 110 19.34 15.90 15.34
CA LEU A 110 19.95 14.71 15.92
C LEU A 110 20.59 13.79 14.87
N LEU A 111 20.00 13.69 13.67
CA LEU A 111 20.57 12.93 12.55
C LEU A 111 21.84 13.57 11.97
N LEU A 112 22.00 14.89 12.11
CA LEU A 112 23.22 15.60 11.69
C LEU A 112 24.35 15.49 12.74
N LEU A 113 24.02 15.36 14.03
CA LEU A 113 25.00 15.32 15.13
C LEU A 113 25.61 13.93 15.34
N HIS A 114 24.87 12.87 15.04
CA HIS A 114 25.37 11.51 15.07
C HIS A 114 25.57 11.11 13.62
N ASN A 115 26.81 10.84 13.20
CA ASN A 115 27.25 10.47 11.85
C ASN A 115 26.60 9.15 11.37
N VAL A 116 25.29 9.17 11.30
CA VAL A 116 24.38 8.04 11.22
C VAL A 116 23.83 8.11 9.82
N SER A 117 24.41 7.30 8.94
CA SER A 117 23.90 7.05 7.60
C SER A 117 22.62 6.21 7.67
N ASN A 118 21.59 6.69 8.38
CA ASN A 118 20.32 5.98 8.47
C ASN A 118 19.31 6.66 7.56
N TYR A 119 18.97 5.96 6.48
CA TYR A 119 17.76 6.06 5.67
C TYR A 119 16.64 6.92 6.28
N SER A 120 16.76 8.24 6.18
CA SER A 120 15.65 9.14 6.39
C SER A 120 14.85 9.09 5.10
N LEU A 121 13.78 8.31 5.08
CA LEU A 121 12.85 8.33 3.96
C LEU A 121 12.42 9.79 3.73
N PRO A 122 12.41 10.28 2.48
CA PRO A 122 12.00 11.65 2.20
C PRO A 122 10.60 11.95 2.78
N PRO A 123 10.28 13.21 3.09
CA PRO A 123 8.97 13.57 3.60
C PRO A 123 7.84 13.18 2.64
N VAL A 124 6.66 12.93 3.19
CA VAL A 124 5.44 12.80 2.39
C VAL A 124 5.14 14.15 1.74
N GLU A 125 4.88 14.14 0.43
CA GLU A 125 4.61 15.36 -0.34
C GLU A 125 3.15 15.77 -0.23
N ILE A 126 2.25 14.78 -0.28
CA ILE A 126 0.80 14.99 -0.36
C ILE A 126 0.10 14.04 0.61
N LEU A 127 -0.83 14.58 1.39
CA LEU A 127 -1.78 13.83 2.19
C LEU A 127 -3.17 13.94 1.55
N LEU A 128 -3.69 12.81 1.08
CA LEU A 128 -5.06 12.69 0.59
C LEU A 128 -5.98 12.40 1.78
N LEU A 129 -6.95 13.27 2.05
CA LEU A 129 -7.94 13.08 3.09
C LEU A 129 -9.29 12.67 2.48
N GLY A 130 -9.63 11.39 2.58
CA GLY A 130 -10.90 10.82 2.15
C GLY A 130 -11.97 10.97 3.22
N THR A 131 -12.98 11.80 2.99
CA THR A 131 -14.01 12.14 3.99
C THR A 131 -15.26 11.27 3.96
N GLY A 132 -15.18 10.07 3.40
CA GLY A 132 -16.30 9.14 3.26
C GLY A 132 -16.93 9.20 1.86
N LYS A 133 -18.27 9.04 1.80
CA LYS A 133 -19.03 8.97 0.54
C LYS A 133 -18.93 10.24 -0.31
N THR A 134 -18.88 11.39 0.33
CA THR A 134 -18.79 12.70 -0.33
C THR A 134 -17.70 13.53 0.32
N VAL A 135 -17.24 14.55 -0.40
CA VAL A 135 -16.40 15.60 0.18
C VAL A 135 -17.18 16.29 1.30
N SER A 136 -16.56 16.44 2.46
CA SER A 136 -17.16 17.10 3.63
C SER A 136 -16.24 18.18 4.16
N PHE A 137 -16.81 19.19 4.80
CA PHE A 137 -16.05 20.27 5.40
C PHE A 137 -15.29 19.75 6.62
N VAL A 138 -13.96 19.80 6.52
CA VAL A 138 -13.06 19.38 7.59
C VAL A 138 -13.12 20.38 8.75
N PRO A 139 -13.13 19.92 10.01
CA PRO A 139 -13.11 20.80 11.18
C PRO A 139 -11.98 21.82 11.11
N PRO A 140 -12.21 23.09 11.48
CA PRO A 140 -11.17 24.11 11.49
C PRO A 140 -9.94 23.71 12.30
N ALA A 141 -10.13 22.98 13.41
CA ALA A 141 -9.05 22.48 14.24
C ALA A 141 -8.14 21.50 13.48
N LEU A 142 -8.72 20.54 12.74
CA LEU A 142 -7.95 19.61 11.92
C LEU A 142 -7.25 20.33 10.77
N ARG A 143 -7.94 21.25 10.09
CA ARG A 143 -7.34 22.05 9.02
C ARG A 143 -6.17 22.89 9.53
N GLN A 144 -6.30 23.52 10.69
CA GLN A 144 -5.23 24.30 11.31
C GLN A 144 -4.05 23.41 11.70
N TYR A 145 -4.33 22.24 12.28
CA TYR A 145 -3.32 21.25 12.63
C TYR A 145 -2.53 20.79 11.40
N LEU A 146 -3.21 20.45 10.31
CA LEU A 146 -2.58 20.05 9.06
C LEU A 146 -1.85 21.20 8.35
N ASN A 147 -2.35 22.43 8.41
CA ASN A 147 -1.64 23.58 7.82
C ASN A 147 -0.32 23.86 8.53
N GLN A 148 -0.21 23.58 9.84
CA GLN A 148 1.03 23.76 10.60
C GLN A 148 2.11 22.76 10.23
N THR A 149 1.75 21.65 9.57
CA THR A 149 2.68 20.58 9.25
C THR A 149 3.46 20.79 7.96
N GLY A 150 3.04 21.74 7.13
CA GLY A 150 3.70 22.07 5.85
C GLY A 150 3.45 21.05 4.73
N ILE A 151 2.61 20.03 4.96
CA ILE A 151 2.21 19.06 3.94
C ILE A 151 1.02 19.60 3.14
N GLN A 152 1.02 19.37 1.82
CA GLN A 152 -0.15 19.65 0.99
C GLN A 152 -1.26 18.64 1.31
N VAL A 153 -2.41 19.13 1.73
CA VAL A 153 -3.59 18.30 2.02
C VAL A 153 -4.67 18.51 0.99
N ASP A 154 -5.05 17.42 0.33
CA ASP A 154 -6.15 17.40 -0.63
C ASP A 154 -7.33 16.64 -0.04
N VAL A 155 -8.43 17.35 0.20
CA VAL A 155 -9.67 16.78 0.76
C VAL A 155 -10.58 16.33 -0.37
N MET A 156 -10.98 15.06 -0.35
CA MET A 156 -11.85 14.48 -1.38
C MET A 156 -12.74 13.36 -0.81
N SER A 157 -13.59 12.76 -1.64
CA SER A 157 -14.31 11.54 -1.26
C SER A 157 -13.32 10.39 -1.10
N THR A 158 -13.62 9.40 -0.24
CA THR A 158 -12.74 8.25 -0.03
C THR A 158 -12.49 7.49 -1.33
N TRP A 159 -13.49 7.40 -2.21
CA TRP A 159 -13.34 6.79 -3.53
C TRP A 159 -12.25 7.47 -4.36
N ASN A 160 -12.34 8.79 -4.49
CA ASN A 160 -11.36 9.56 -5.26
C ASN A 160 -9.98 9.49 -4.61
N ALA A 161 -9.91 9.56 -3.28
CA ALA A 161 -8.65 9.46 -2.54
C ALA A 161 -7.94 8.12 -2.80
N CYS A 162 -8.66 7.00 -2.82
CA CYS A 162 -8.08 5.70 -3.15
C CYS A 162 -7.53 5.64 -4.57
N SER A 163 -8.29 6.12 -5.55
CA SER A 163 -7.84 6.16 -6.95
C SER A 163 -6.60 7.03 -7.13
N THR A 164 -6.59 8.22 -6.52
CA THR A 164 -5.44 9.13 -6.56
C THR A 164 -4.24 8.57 -5.81
N TYR A 165 -4.44 7.90 -4.67
CA TYR A 165 -3.38 7.23 -3.93
C TYR A 165 -2.70 6.17 -4.78
N ASN A 166 -3.48 5.28 -5.41
CA ASN A 166 -2.91 4.23 -6.27
C ASN A 166 -2.09 4.83 -7.41
N LEU A 167 -2.63 5.83 -8.12
CA LEU A 167 -1.95 6.51 -9.21
C LEU A 167 -0.62 7.13 -8.76
N LEU A 168 -0.64 7.95 -7.71
CA LEU A 168 0.55 8.64 -7.22
C LEU A 168 1.61 7.65 -6.68
N THR A 169 1.16 6.56 -6.06
CA THR A 169 2.07 5.51 -5.57
C THR A 169 2.69 4.74 -6.75
N GLU A 170 1.93 4.45 -7.80
CA GLU A 170 2.43 3.84 -9.04
C GLU A 170 3.40 4.75 -9.80
N GLU A 171 3.23 6.07 -9.72
CA GLU A 171 4.21 7.05 -10.22
C GLU A 171 5.50 7.10 -9.37
N GLY A 172 5.57 6.37 -8.25
CA GLY A 172 6.70 6.39 -7.32
C GLY A 172 6.75 7.64 -6.44
N ARG A 173 5.64 8.39 -6.34
CA ARG A 173 5.56 9.56 -5.46
C ARG A 173 5.29 9.15 -4.02
N ARG A 174 5.80 9.94 -3.07
CA ARG A 174 5.56 9.74 -1.64
C ARG A 174 4.25 10.41 -1.24
N VAL A 175 3.18 9.64 -1.32
CA VAL A 175 1.83 10.04 -0.94
C VAL A 175 1.37 9.27 0.30
N ALA A 176 0.58 9.92 1.15
CA ALA A 176 -0.19 9.28 2.21
C ALA A 176 -1.68 9.47 1.96
N ALA A 177 -2.51 8.53 2.40
CA ALA A 177 -3.95 8.66 2.34
C ALA A 177 -4.59 8.33 3.68
N ALA A 178 -5.34 9.28 4.26
CA ALA A 178 -6.17 9.06 5.44
C ALA A 178 -7.63 8.95 5.00
N LEU A 179 -8.24 7.80 5.25
CA LEU A 179 -9.48 7.40 4.62
C LEU A 179 -10.54 7.09 5.68
N LEU A 180 -11.66 7.80 5.63
CA LEU A 180 -12.85 7.48 6.40
C LEU A 180 -13.70 6.44 5.66
N PRO A 181 -14.35 5.51 6.37
CA PRO A 181 -15.20 4.51 5.76
C PRO A 181 -16.45 5.16 5.16
N LEU A 182 -17.07 4.53 4.17
CA LEU A 182 -18.34 5.01 3.59
C LEU A 182 -19.50 4.91 4.59
N THR A 183 -19.40 3.95 5.51
CA THR A 183 -20.36 3.70 6.57
C THR A 183 -19.61 3.73 7.90
N ALA A 184 -20.00 4.61 8.81
CA ALA A 184 -19.40 4.63 10.15
C ALA A 184 -19.67 3.31 10.88
N ARG A 185 -18.62 2.68 11.42
CA ARG A 185 -18.70 1.49 12.26
C ARG A 185 -17.92 1.75 13.54
N SER A 186 -18.56 1.57 14.69
CA SER A 186 -17.94 1.62 16.01
C SER A 186 -17.13 0.35 16.24
N TRP A 187 -15.81 0.44 16.36
CA TRP A 187 -15.00 -0.69 16.81
C TRP A 187 -14.67 -0.54 18.29
N SER A 188 -15.02 -1.54 19.09
CA SER A 188 -14.45 -1.71 20.42
C SER A 188 -13.12 -2.44 20.28
N ARG A 189 -12.03 -1.82 20.78
CA ARG A 189 -10.79 -2.55 21.04
C ARG A 189 -11.15 -3.75 21.92
N VAL A 190 -10.91 -4.96 21.43
CA VAL A 190 -10.97 -6.15 22.30
C VAL A 190 -9.78 -6.00 23.24
N SER A 191 -10.05 -5.57 24.47
CA SER A 191 -9.07 -5.57 25.54
C SER A 191 -8.79 -7.03 25.90
N GLU A 192 -7.60 -7.52 25.57
CA GLU A 192 -6.99 -8.68 26.23
C GLU A 192 -6.63 -8.35 27.68
#